data_AF-A0A1F8ZKF5-F1
#
_entry.id   AF-A0A1F8ZKF5-F1
#
_cell.length_a   1.000
_cell.length_b   1.000
_cell.length_c   1.000
_cell.angle_alpha   90.00
_cell.angle_beta   90.00
_cell.angle_gamma   90.00
#
_symmetry.space_group_name_H-M   'P 1'
#
loop_
_entity.id
_entity.type
_entity.pdbx_description
1 polymer ?
#
loop_
_entity_poly.entity_id
_entity_poly.type
_entity_poly.pdbx_seq_one_letter_code
_entity_poly.pdbx_strand_id
1 'polypeptide(L)'
;MGENAFAQEAGLAVSGWKEMPLTAEPYLPELVGQTHKLILGKKSGRHSIELKLKDLGRKASEDQTEKLLLKVKLQAERTKTPVSDGDFKKMVEEVLGR
;
A
#
# COMPACT_ATOMS: atom_id res chain seq x y z
N MET A 1 22.06 6.41 15.68
CA MET A 1 21.92 5.60 14.46
C MET A 1 21.68 4.16 14.88
N GLY A 2 20.42 3.73 14.89
CA GLY A 2 20.03 2.37 15.29
C GLY A 2 18.71 2.29 16.08
N GLU A 3 17.68 3.03 15.69
CA GLU A 3 16.33 2.88 16.25
C GLU A 3 15.61 1.73 15.54
N ASN A 4 15.61 0.55 16.16
CA ASN A 4 14.78 -0.60 15.77
C ASN A 4 14.51 -1.48 17.00
N ALA A 5 13.89 -0.90 18.04
CA ALA A 5 13.68 -1.60 19.31
C ALA A 5 12.33 -1.29 19.97
N PHE A 6 11.22 -1.34 19.23
CA PHE A 6 9.89 -1.38 19.84
C PHE A 6 9.06 -2.55 19.28
N ALA A 7 9.41 -3.74 19.76
CA ALA A 7 8.44 -4.81 19.93
C ALA A 7 8.05 -4.81 21.41
N GLN A 8 6.78 -4.57 21.75
CA GLN A 8 6.19 -5.17 22.95
C GLN A 8 4.66 -5.25 22.93
N GLU A 9 4.21 -6.32 23.58
CA GLU A 9 2.90 -6.91 23.84
C GLU A 9 1.84 -6.00 24.48
N ALA A 10 0.57 -6.20 24.08
CA ALA A 10 -0.64 -6.10 24.91
C ALA A 10 -1.73 -6.86 24.13
N GLY A 11 -2.45 -7.85 24.67
CA GLY A 11 -3.24 -7.78 25.90
C GLY A 11 -4.72 -7.79 25.49
N LEU A 12 -5.35 -8.97 25.57
CA LEU A 12 -6.71 -9.28 25.17
C LEU A 12 -7.76 -8.43 25.94
N ALA A 13 -8.69 -7.77 25.25
CA ALA A 13 -10.01 -7.41 25.80
C ALA A 13 -11.07 -7.28 24.69
N VAL A 14 -12.22 -7.88 24.99
CA VAL A 14 -13.28 -8.39 24.12
C VAL A 14 -14.39 -7.36 23.95
N SER A 15 -14.97 -7.22 22.74
CA SER A 15 -16.44 -7.22 22.51
C SER A 15 -16.87 -6.80 21.09
N GLY A 16 -17.49 -7.74 20.35
CA GLY A 16 -18.74 -7.50 19.61
C GLY A 16 -18.70 -7.23 18.10
N TRP A 17 -18.87 -8.31 17.31
CA TRP A 17 -19.56 -8.45 16.00
C TRP A 17 -19.61 -7.25 15.02
N LYS A 18 -19.17 -7.36 13.75
CA LYS A 18 -19.74 -8.24 12.72
C LYS A 18 -18.86 -8.26 11.44
N GLU A 19 -18.44 -9.46 11.05
CA GLU A 19 -18.12 -9.92 9.68
C GLU A 19 -17.31 -9.00 8.73
N MET A 20 -15.98 -9.19 8.67
CA MET A 20 -15.17 -9.19 7.42
C MET A 20 -13.73 -9.68 7.70
N PRO A 21 -13.09 -10.41 6.76
CA PRO A 21 -11.95 -11.29 7.06
C PRO A 21 -10.65 -10.53 7.35
N LEU A 22 -10.03 -10.93 8.46
CA LEU A 22 -8.69 -10.54 8.91
C LEU A 22 -7.63 -10.76 7.82
N THR A 23 -7.04 -9.68 7.31
CA THR A 23 -5.62 -9.65 6.94
C THR A 23 -5.10 -8.23 7.15
N ALA A 24 -4.22 -8.08 8.16
CA ALA A 24 -3.24 -7.01 8.42
C ALA A 24 -3.58 -5.60 7.86
N GLU A 25 -3.81 -4.55 8.64
CA GLU A 25 -2.92 -3.94 9.65
C GLU A 25 -3.74 -2.94 10.51
N PRO A 26 -3.54 -2.85 11.84
CA PRO A 26 -4.37 -2.02 12.70
C PRO A 26 -3.77 -0.63 12.92
N TYR A 27 -3.69 0.23 11.90
CA TYR A 27 -3.47 1.67 12.14
C TYR A 27 -4.18 2.48 11.07
N LEU A 28 -5.22 3.22 11.46
CA LEU A 28 -5.71 4.38 10.73
C LEU A 28 -4.73 5.53 11.05
N PRO A 29 -3.86 5.94 10.11
CA PRO A 29 -2.86 6.98 10.36
C PRO A 29 -3.43 8.40 10.36
N GLU A 30 -4.75 8.56 10.28
CA GLU A 30 -5.40 9.89 10.22
C GLU A 30 -5.28 10.67 11.54
N LEU A 31 -4.83 10.04 12.65
CA LEU A 31 -4.72 10.68 13.96
C LEU A 31 -3.34 11.26 14.31
N VAL A 32 -2.31 10.97 13.50
CA VAL A 32 -0.97 11.52 13.68
C VAL A 32 -0.59 12.18 12.37
N GLY A 33 -0.43 13.50 12.36
CA GLY A 33 -0.06 14.32 11.20
C GLY A 33 1.31 14.01 10.56
N GLN A 34 1.78 12.77 10.65
CA GLN A 34 2.84 12.23 9.82
C GLN A 34 2.23 11.77 8.50
N THR A 35 2.64 12.41 7.41
CA THR A 35 2.30 11.96 6.06
C THR A 35 2.92 10.57 5.87
N HIS A 36 2.15 9.50 6.06
CA HIS A 36 2.61 8.14 5.80
C HIS A 36 3.05 8.06 4.33
N LYS A 37 4.37 8.03 4.09
CA LYS A 37 4.91 7.75 2.76
C LYS A 37 4.56 6.30 2.43
N LEU A 38 3.48 6.11 1.70
CA LEU A 38 3.05 4.79 1.25
C LEU A 38 4.08 4.25 0.25
N ILE A 39 4.87 3.27 0.69
CA ILE A 39 5.92 2.65 -0.12
C ILE A 39 5.31 1.49 -0.91
N LEU A 40 5.45 1.55 -2.24
CA LEU A 40 5.03 0.47 -3.13
C LEU A 40 6.18 -0.52 -3.35
N GLY A 41 5.92 -1.81 -3.17
CA GLY A 41 6.94 -2.86 -3.28
C GLY A 41 6.34 -4.26 -3.40
N LYS A 42 7.19 -5.29 -3.25
CA LYS A 42 6.77 -6.70 -3.44
C LYS A 42 5.62 -7.15 -2.53
N LYS A 43 5.49 -6.53 -1.36
CA LYS A 43 4.44 -6.81 -0.35
C LYS A 43 3.21 -5.92 -0.50
N SER A 44 3.17 -5.03 -1.49
CA SER A 44 2.00 -4.18 -1.70
C SER A 44 0.76 -5.00 -1.99
N GLY A 45 -0.36 -4.56 -1.44
CA GLY A 45 -1.70 -5.10 -1.70
C GLY A 45 -2.50 -4.18 -2.62
N ARG A 46 -3.70 -4.62 -3.00
CA ARG A 46 -4.65 -3.84 -3.83
C ARG A 46 -4.94 -2.47 -3.19
N HIS A 47 -5.20 -2.46 -1.88
CA HIS A 47 -5.48 -1.23 -1.14
C HIS A 47 -4.35 -0.19 -1.23
N SER A 48 -3.07 -0.63 -1.25
CA SER A 48 -1.93 0.28 -1.42
C SER A 48 -1.92 0.95 -2.79
N ILE A 49 -2.32 0.24 -3.84
CA ILE A 49 -2.41 0.80 -5.20
C ILE A 49 -3.54 1.82 -5.27
N GLU A 50 -4.71 1.52 -4.68
CA GLU A 50 -5.86 2.41 -4.66
C GLU A 50 -5.57 3.72 -3.91
N LEU A 51 -4.93 3.63 -2.73
CA LEU A 51 -4.49 4.80 -1.98
C LEU A 51 -3.51 5.65 -2.80
N LYS A 52 -2.57 5.01 -3.51
CA LYS A 52 -1.61 5.74 -4.33
C LYS A 52 -2.22 6.36 -5.58
N LEU A 53 -3.21 5.71 -6.18
CA LEU A 53 -4.01 6.29 -7.25
C LEU A 53 -4.81 7.50 -6.76
N LYS A 54 -5.38 7.44 -5.55
CA LYS A 54 -6.10 8.55 -4.91
C LYS A 54 -5.18 9.75 -4.65
N ASP A 55 -3.95 9.51 -4.17
CA ASP A 55 -2.89 10.52 -4.00
C ASP A 55 -2.53 11.21 -5.33
N LEU A 56 -2.53 10.44 -6.43
CA LEU A 56 -2.33 10.96 -7.79
C LEU A 56 -3.58 11.59 -8.43
N GLY A 57 -4.74 11.58 -7.76
CA GLY A 57 -6.01 12.03 -8.35
C GLY A 57 -6.47 11.21 -9.55
N ARG A 58 -6.05 9.95 -9.64
CA ARG A 58 -6.40 9.01 -10.72
C ARG A 58 -7.40 7.97 -10.20
N LYS A 59 -8.26 7.48 -11.10
CA LYS A 59 -9.14 6.33 -10.85
C LYS A 59 -8.81 5.25 -11.86
N ALA A 60 -8.73 4.01 -11.39
CA ALA A 60 -8.51 2.83 -12.21
C ALA A 60 -9.62 1.82 -11.92
N SER A 61 -10.02 1.05 -12.93
CA SER A 61 -10.94 -0.08 -12.76
C SER A 61 -10.26 -1.22 -12.00
N GLU A 62 -11.01 -2.19 -11.50
CA GLU A 62 -10.45 -3.31 -10.73
C GLU A 62 -9.38 -4.10 -11.50
N ASP A 63 -9.62 -4.39 -12.78
CA ASP A 63 -8.66 -5.00 -13.72
C ASP A 63 -7.36 -4.17 -13.86
N GLN A 64 -7.50 -2.85 -13.91
CA GLN A 64 -6.39 -1.92 -14.08
C GLN A 64 -5.55 -1.83 -12.79
N THR A 65 -6.22 -1.79 -11.64
CA THR A 65 -5.60 -1.85 -10.32
C THR A 65 -4.84 -3.16 -10.13
N GLU A 66 -5.39 -4.28 -10.59
CA GLU A 66 -4.72 -5.58 -10.54
C GLU A 66 -3.48 -5.63 -11.45
N LYS A 67 -3.57 -5.09 -12.66
CA LYS A 67 -2.41 -4.93 -13.57
C LYS A 67 -1.32 -4.06 -12.97
N LEU A 68 -1.69 -2.95 -12.34
CA LEU A 68 -0.76 -2.07 -11.63
C LEU A 68 -0.08 -2.79 -10.45
N LEU A 69 -0.85 -3.53 -9.66
CA LEU A 69 -0.34 -4.32 -8.55
C LEU A 69 0.72 -5.33 -9.01
N LEU A 70 0.43 -6.07 -10.09
CA LEU A 70 1.37 -7.03 -10.68
C LEU A 70 2.64 -6.34 -11.19
N LYS A 71 2.51 -5.23 -11.92
CA LYS A 71 3.65 -4.43 -12.39
C LYS A 71 4.53 -3.92 -11.25
N VAL A 72 3.91 -3.41 -10.18
CA VAL A 72 4.63 -2.94 -8.99
C VAL A 72 5.40 -4.08 -8.33
N LYS A 73 4.78 -5.24 -8.16
CA LYS A 73 5.44 -6.42 -7.57
C LYS A 73 6.62 -6.89 -8.42
N LEU A 74 6.42 -7.01 -9.74
CA LEU A 74 7.47 -7.42 -10.69
C LEU A 74 8.63 -6.42 -10.74
N GLN A 75 8.33 -5.12 -10.75
CA GLN A 75 9.36 -4.08 -10.71
C GLN A 75 10.17 -4.16 -9.42
N ALA A 76 9.49 -4.27 -8.28
CA ALA A 76 10.14 -4.32 -6.98
C ALA A 76 10.96 -5.62 -6.79
N GLU A 77 10.50 -6.73 -7.34
CA GLU A 77 11.25 -7.99 -7.36
C GLU A 77 12.50 -7.88 -8.24
N ARG A 78 12.37 -7.33 -9.46
CA ARG A 78 13.47 -7.19 -10.42
C ARG A 78 14.55 -6.23 -9.93
N THR A 79 14.15 -5.09 -9.36
CA THR A 79 15.07 -4.06 -8.87
C THR A 79 15.55 -4.32 -7.44
N LYS A 80 14.87 -5.22 -6.71
CA LYS A 80 15.04 -5.45 -5.26
C LYS A 80 14.86 -4.17 -4.42
N THR A 81 14.25 -3.14 -4.99
CA THR A 81 13.98 -1.85 -4.35
C THR A 81 12.50 -1.51 -4.45
N PRO A 82 11.98 -0.64 -3.56
CA PRO A 82 10.63 -0.10 -3.73
C PRO A 82 10.44 0.64 -5.05
N VAL A 83 9.20 0.69 -5.51
CA VAL A 83 8.79 1.48 -6.68
C VAL A 83 8.66 2.94 -6.26
N SER A 84 9.44 3.80 -6.90
CA SER A 84 9.39 5.25 -6.70
C SER A 84 8.09 5.84 -7.26
N ASP A 85 7.67 6.99 -6.75
CA ASP A 85 6.49 7.71 -7.25
C ASP A 85 6.53 7.97 -8.76
N GLY A 86 7.70 8.31 -9.30
CA GLY A 86 7.90 8.54 -10.73
C GLY A 86 7.69 7.28 -11.57
N ASP A 87 8.19 6.13 -11.11
CA ASP A 87 7.99 4.85 -11.77
C ASP A 87 6.54 4.40 -11.69
N PHE A 88 5.91 4.56 -10.52
CA PHE A 88 4.48 4.26 -10.37
C PHE A 88 3.62 5.12 -11.29
N LYS A 89 3.90 6.42 -11.40
CA LYS A 89 3.19 7.32 -12.32
C LYS A 89 3.32 6.85 -13.77
N LYS A 90 4.51 6.41 -14.21
CA LYS A 90 4.69 5.83 -15.57
C LYS A 90 3.86 4.57 -15.77
N MET A 91 3.83 3.67 -14.78
CA MET A 91 2.99 2.46 -14.85
C MET A 91 1.50 2.82 -14.94
N VAL A 92 1.06 3.84 -14.20
CA VAL A 92 -0.31 4.36 -14.24
C VAL A 92 -0.66 4.90 -15.62
N GLU A 93 0.18 5.74 -16.23
CA GLU A 93 -0.07 6.27 -17.59
C GLU A 93 -0.14 5.14 -18.63
N GLU A 94 0.77 4.16 -18.54
CA GLU A 94 0.80 3.02 -19.45
C GLU A 94 -0.44 2.12 -19.33
N VAL A 95 -0.91 1.88 -18.10
CA VAL A 95 -2.09 1.03 -17.85
C VAL A 95 -3.38 1.77 -18.21
N LEU A 96 -3.53 3.02 -17.79
CA LEU A 96 -4.72 3.83 -18.11
C LEU A 96 -4.78 4.29 -19.58
N GLY A 97 -3.73 4.06 -20.37
CA GLY A 97 -3.70 4.34 -21.80
C GLY A 97 -3.74 5.83 -22.14
N ARG A 98 -3.02 6.66 -21.39
CA ARG A 98 -2.89 8.10 -21.64
C ARG A 98 -1.48 8.51 -22.01
#